data_AF-A0ABD5CS57-F1
#
_entry.id   AF-A0ABD5CS57-F1
#
_cell.length_a   1.000
_cell.length_b   1.000
_cell.length_c   1.000
_cell.angle_alpha   90.00
_cell.angle_beta   90.00
_cell.angle_gamma   90.00
#
_symmetry.space_group_name_H-M   'P 1'
#
loop_
_entity.id
_entity.type
_entity.pdbx_description
1 polymer ?
#
loop_
_entity_poly.entity_id
_entity_poly.type
_entity_poly.pdbx_seq_one_letter_code
_entity_poly.pdbx_strand_id
1 'polypeptide(L)'
;MLPRSARSSLSLTSVDDHSTDRSTLIRDGYRISQIIRKRIEEHFGWDKTVGRIRQTVYHGIKRVDQHFKLTMVASNLTRMARMPGVVPQGAAR
;
A
#
# COMPACT_ATOMS: atom_id res chain seq x y z
N MET A 1 4.30 -61.19 31.64
CA MET A 1 4.78 -60.93 30.26
C MET A 1 3.55 -60.80 29.37
N LEU A 2 3.04 -59.57 29.15
CA LEU A 2 1.99 -59.25 28.16
C LEU A 2 2.29 -57.85 27.55
N PRO A 3 2.07 -57.65 26.24
CA PRO A 3 2.70 -56.57 25.48
C PRO A 3 1.97 -55.22 25.60
N ARG A 4 2.78 -54.16 25.69
CA ARG A 4 2.39 -52.76 25.49
C ARG A 4 2.15 -52.53 24.00
N SER A 5 0.90 -52.50 23.56
CA SER A 5 0.56 -52.07 22.20
C SER A 5 -0.37 -50.87 22.25
N ALA A 6 0.26 -49.70 22.21
CA ALA A 6 -0.12 -48.57 21.38
C ALA A 6 -1.60 -48.15 21.38
N ARG A 7 -1.96 -47.29 22.35
CA ARG A 7 -2.92 -46.20 22.08
C ARG A 7 -2.34 -45.33 20.95
N SER A 8 -2.82 -45.51 19.73
CA SER A 8 -2.53 -44.62 18.61
C SER A 8 -3.77 -44.50 17.72
N SER A 9 -4.77 -43.78 18.20
CA SER A 9 -5.94 -43.43 17.39
C SER A 9 -6.51 -42.09 17.85
N LEU A 10 -5.69 -41.03 17.78
CA LEU A 10 -6.14 -39.65 17.85
C LEU A 10 -5.28 -38.81 16.90
N SER A 11 -5.43 -39.01 15.59
CA SER A 11 -5.05 -38.00 14.60
C SER A 11 -6.20 -37.01 14.44
N LEU A 12 -6.38 -36.16 15.46
CA LEU A 12 -7.16 -34.94 15.35
C LEU A 12 -6.50 -34.05 14.28
N THR A 13 -7.27 -33.73 13.24
CA THR A 13 -7.16 -32.52 12.41
C THR A 13 -5.80 -31.81 12.45
N SER A 14 -4.89 -32.21 11.55
CA SER A 14 -3.79 -31.35 11.13
C SER A 14 -4.39 -30.20 10.32
N VAL A 15 -4.97 -29.23 11.03
CA VAL A 15 -5.02 -27.87 10.52
C VAL A 15 -3.60 -27.38 10.66
N ASP A 16 -2.89 -27.25 9.55
CA ASP A 16 -1.62 -26.55 9.48
C ASP A 16 -1.87 -25.10 9.91
N ASP A 17 -1.83 -24.85 11.22
CA ASP A 17 -1.92 -23.52 11.79
C ASP A 17 -0.59 -22.85 11.47
N HIS A 18 -0.55 -22.16 10.33
CA HIS A 18 0.55 -21.28 9.97
C HIS A 18 0.52 -20.13 10.96
N SER A 19 1.15 -20.34 12.13
CA SER A 19 1.30 -19.36 13.20
C SER A 19 2.07 -18.16 12.66
N THR A 20 1.33 -17.27 12.02
CA THR A 20 1.85 -16.02 11.50
C THR A 20 2.13 -15.19 12.74
N ASP A 21 3.39 -15.15 13.14
CA ASP A 21 3.85 -14.41 14.32
C ASP A 21 3.29 -12.99 14.25
N ARG A 22 2.56 -12.57 15.29
CA ARG A 22 1.94 -11.24 15.37
C ARG A 22 2.94 -10.12 15.10
N SER A 23 4.22 -10.34 15.38
CA SER A 23 5.31 -9.41 15.13
C SER A 23 5.59 -9.20 13.63
N THR A 24 5.40 -10.22 12.79
CA THR A 24 5.53 -10.10 11.33
C THR A 24 4.39 -9.27 10.75
N LEU A 25 3.14 -9.49 11.21
CA LEU A 25 1.97 -8.70 10.79
C LEU A 25 2.13 -7.21 11.11
N ILE A 26 2.64 -6.87 12.30
CA ILE A 26 2.87 -5.46 12.69
C ILE A 26 3.96 -4.83 11.84
N ARG A 27 5.07 -5.54 11.62
CA ARG A 27 6.20 -5.03 10.82
C ARG A 27 5.83 -4.86 9.34
N ASP A 28 5.03 -5.76 8.79
CA ASP A 28 4.54 -5.68 7.42
C ASP A 28 3.52 -4.54 7.25
N GLY A 29 2.61 -4.38 8.22
CA GLY A 29 1.69 -3.23 8.27
C GLY A 29 2.44 -1.89 8.38
N TYR A 30 3.51 -1.84 9.17
CA TYR A 30 4.37 -0.66 9.29
C TYR A 30 5.09 -0.36 7.97
N ARG A 31 5.62 -1.38 7.29
CA ARG A 31 6.30 -1.23 5.99
C ARG A 31 5.35 -0.71 4.91
N ILE A 32 4.13 -1.24 4.83
CA ILE A 32 3.09 -0.75 3.90
C ILE A 32 2.74 0.71 4.21
N SER A 33 2.55 1.03 5.50
CA SER A 33 2.27 2.40 5.94
C SER A 33 3.38 3.36 5.54
N GLN A 34 4.65 2.96 5.66
CA GLN A 34 5.79 3.78 5.24
C GLN A 34 5.83 4.02 3.72
N ILE A 35 5.50 3.01 2.92
CA ILE A 35 5.41 3.17 1.45
C ILE A 35 4.29 4.15 1.09
N ILE A 36 3.12 4.04 1.72
CA ILE A 36 1.98 4.92 1.47
C ILE A 36 2.31 6.37 1.88
N ARG A 37 2.90 6.59 3.07
CA ARG A 37 3.31 7.92 3.55
C ARG A 37 4.24 8.61 2.56
N LYS A 38 5.29 7.90 2.12
CA LYS A 38 6.23 8.46 1.12
C LYS A 38 5.54 8.88 -0.18
N ARG A 39 4.61 8.07 -0.70
CA ARG A 39 3.86 8.41 -1.93
C ARG A 39 3.01 9.66 -1.78
N ILE A 40 2.36 9.81 -0.62
CA ILE A 40 1.52 10.95 -0.30
C ILE A 40 2.37 12.21 -0.09
N GLU A 41 3.46 12.10 0.66
CA GLU A 41 4.39 13.21 0.94
C GLU A 41 5.04 13.77 -0.33
N GLU A 42 5.38 12.91 -1.31
CA GLU A 42 5.93 13.34 -2.60
C GLU A 42 4.94 14.22 -3.37
N HIS A 43 3.66 13.84 -3.42
CA HIS A 43 2.62 14.64 -4.06
C HIS A 43 2.40 15.97 -3.33
N PHE A 44 2.31 15.94 -2.00
CA PHE A 44 2.19 17.18 -1.20
C PHE A 44 3.40 18.10 -1.32
N GLY A 45 4.61 17.56 -1.50
CA GLY A 45 5.82 18.34 -1.77
C GLY A 45 5.76 19.04 -3.12
N TRP A 46 5.33 18.33 -4.16
CA TRP A 46 5.18 18.87 -5.51
C TRP A 46 4.06 19.93 -5.58
N ASP A 47 2.93 19.64 -4.94
CA ASP A 47 1.75 20.51 -4.87
C ASP A 47 2.04 21.85 -4.15
N LYS A 48 2.88 21.82 -3.10
CA LYS A 48 3.37 23.05 -2.45
C LYS A 48 4.26 23.90 -3.37
N THR A 49 4.93 23.29 -4.34
CA THR A 49 5.92 23.95 -5.21
C THR A 49 5.32 24.39 -6.55
N VAL A 50 4.57 23.52 -7.22
CA VAL A 50 3.95 23.76 -8.54
C VAL A 50 2.48 24.16 -8.41
N GLY A 51 1.75 23.56 -7.47
CA GLY A 51 0.33 23.84 -7.25
C GLY A 51 0.05 25.18 -6.56
N ARG A 52 1.08 25.91 -6.11
CA ARG A 52 0.92 27.17 -5.33
C ARG A 52 -0.05 27.03 -4.14
N ILE A 53 -0.18 25.86 -3.55
CA ILE A 53 -1.11 25.64 -2.41
C ILE A 53 -0.74 26.47 -1.19
N ARG A 54 0.56 26.77 -1.02
CA ARG A 54 1.03 27.70 0.01
C ARG A 54 0.56 29.15 -0.21
N GLN A 55 0.19 29.52 -1.43
CA GLN A 55 -0.26 30.85 -1.83
C GLN A 55 -1.35 30.73 -2.91
N THR A 56 -2.49 30.13 -2.55
CA THR A 56 -3.59 29.96 -3.50
C THR A 56 -4.14 31.34 -3.90
N VAL A 57 -4.26 31.56 -5.21
CA VAL A 57 -4.85 32.79 -5.77
C VAL A 57 -6.39 32.76 -5.74
N TYR A 58 -6.98 31.66 -5.25
CA TYR A 58 -8.41 31.44 -5.24
C TYR A 58 -9.03 31.81 -3.90
N HIS A 59 -10.08 32.63 -3.95
CA HIS A 59 -10.89 32.94 -2.78
C HIS A 59 -12.02 31.89 -2.62
N GLY A 60 -12.15 31.36 -1.40
CA GLY A 60 -13.21 30.42 -1.00
C GLY A 60 -12.80 28.95 -1.07
N ILE A 61 -13.23 28.19 -0.06
CA ILE A 61 -12.86 26.77 0.15
C ILE A 61 -13.20 25.90 -1.06
N LYS A 62 -14.34 26.16 -1.73
CA LYS A 62 -14.76 25.38 -2.90
C LYS A 62 -13.76 25.47 -4.07
N ARG A 63 -13.20 26.65 -4.33
CA ARG A 63 -12.25 26.86 -5.45
C ARG A 63 -10.86 26.31 -5.11
N VAL A 64 -10.45 26.45 -3.84
CA VAL A 64 -9.21 25.85 -3.34
C VAL A 64 -9.28 24.32 -3.40
N ASP A 65 -10.41 23.73 -3.02
CA ASP A 65 -10.64 22.27 -3.08
C ASP A 65 -10.57 21.72 -4.51
N GLN A 66 -11.20 22.41 -5.48
CA GLN A 66 -11.10 22.05 -6.89
C GLN A 66 -9.66 22.11 -7.40
N HIS A 67 -8.93 23.18 -7.09
CA HIS A 67 -7.53 23.35 -7.47
C HIS A 67 -6.62 22.29 -6.86
N PHE A 68 -6.82 21.96 -5.60
CA PHE A 68 -6.11 20.88 -4.92
C PHE A 68 -6.34 19.52 -5.59
N LYS A 69 -7.61 19.18 -5.87
CA LYS A 69 -7.96 17.93 -6.56
C LYS A 69 -7.31 17.85 -7.94
N LEU A 70 -7.35 18.92 -8.72
CA LEU A 70 -6.72 18.97 -10.04
C LEU A 70 -5.21 18.77 -9.95
N THR A 71 -4.55 19.41 -9.00
CA THR A 71 -3.09 19.29 -8.83
C THR A 71 -2.69 17.88 -8.39
N MET A 72 -3.47 17.27 -7.49
CA MET A 72 -3.25 15.88 -7.06
C MET A 72 -3.40 14.89 -8.23
N VAL A 73 -4.41 15.07 -9.07
CA VAL A 73 -4.61 14.25 -10.29
C VAL A 73 -3.45 14.43 -11.26
N ALA A 74 -3.02 15.67 -11.52
CA ALA A 74 -1.90 15.95 -12.42
C ALA A 74 -0.58 15.31 -11.93
N SER A 75 -0.32 15.34 -10.63
CA SER A 75 0.84 14.66 -10.03
C SER A 75 0.78 13.15 -10.23
N ASN A 76 -0.39 12.53 -10.03
CA ASN A 76 -0.55 11.10 -10.23
C ASN A 76 -0.37 10.70 -11.71
N LEU A 77 -0.90 11.49 -12.64
CA LEU A 77 -0.70 11.30 -14.08
C LEU A 77 0.77 11.43 -14.47
N THR A 78 1.47 12.44 -13.94
CA THR A 78 2.91 12.63 -14.17
C THR A 78 3.71 11.44 -13.66
N ARG A 79 3.34 10.90 -12.50
CA ARG A 79 3.95 9.68 -11.94
C ARG A 79 3.71 8.47 -12.85
N MET A 80 2.49 8.29 -13.36
CA MET A 80 2.18 7.20 -14.30
C MET A 80 2.95 7.36 -15.62
N ALA A 81 3.04 8.56 -16.16
CA ALA A 81 3.79 8.85 -17.40
C ALA A 81 5.31 8.62 -17.26
N ARG A 82 5.86 8.80 -16.04
CA ARG A 82 7.28 8.54 -15.73
C ARG A 82 7.61 7.06 -15.54
N MET A 83 6.64 6.16 -15.58
CA MET A 83 6.89 4.72 -15.64
C MET A 83 7.06 4.35 -17.11
N PRO A 84 8.30 4.20 -17.65
CA PRO A 84 8.49 3.78 -19.03
C PRO A 84 7.81 2.42 -19.19
N GLY A 85 6.80 2.38 -20.07
CA GLY A 85 6.03 1.21 -20.45
C GLY A 85 5.90 0.16 -19.35
N VAL A 86 4.84 0.23 -18.53
CA VAL A 86 4.29 -1.00 -17.96
C VAL A 86 3.88 -1.84 -19.16
N VAL A 87 4.81 -2.66 -19.65
CA VAL A 87 4.49 -3.79 -20.51
C VAL A 87 3.53 -4.62 -19.67
N PRO A 88 2.26 -4.81 -20.08
CA PRO A 88 1.38 -5.70 -19.35
C PRO A 88 2.09 -7.05 -19.30
N GLN A 89 2.42 -7.48 -18.09
CA GLN A 89 3.16 -8.70 -17.79
C GLN A 89 2.23 -9.87 -18.16
N GLY A 90 2.13 -10.15 -19.45
CA GLY A 90 1.08 -10.96 -20.06
C GLY A 90 1.06 -10.92 -21.60
N ALA A 91 1.74 -9.96 -22.25
CA ALA A 91 1.84 -9.88 -23.71
C ALA A 91 3.13 -10.48 -24.29
N ALA A 92 3.90 -11.23 -23.49
CA ALA A 92 5.02 -12.04 -23.95
C ALA A 92 4.66 -13.52 -23.74
N ARG A 93 3.93 -14.07 -24.71
CA ARG A 93 3.77 -15.51 -24.94
C ARG A 93 3.95 -15.76 -26.42
#